data_AF-A0A8B7E2C4-F1
#
_entry.id   AF-A0A8B7E2C4-F1
#
_cell.length_a   1.000
_cell.length_b   1.000
_cell.length_c   1.000
_cell.angle_alpha   90.00
_cell.angle_beta   90.00
_cell.angle_gamma   90.00
#
_symmetry.space_group_name_H-M   'P 1'
#
loop_
_entity.id
_entity.type
_entity.pdbx_description
1 polymer ?
#
loop_
_entity_poly.entity_id
_entity_poly.type
_entity_poly.pdbx_seq_one_letter_code
_entity_poly.pdbx_strand_id
1 'polypeptide(L)'
;MLKLHCNKWLVHEHIQNETEKKITLKDIHNLSSKEKGSSDVESLLAVFQNCDGADVDIKCDNSGSIQTIFFQDAEMKRFFSLYPELILMNATYKLTNLRMPLYILLAIGPSGESEMDERQRMD
;
A
#
# COMPACT_ATOMS: atom_id res chain seq x y z
N MET A 1 -6.85 -0.80 6.39
CA MET A 1 -6.91 -2.26 6.61
C MET A 1 -7.93 -2.99 5.72
N LEU A 2 -9.24 -2.78 5.86
CA LEU A 2 -10.23 -3.62 5.15
C LEU A 2 -10.28 -3.44 3.62
N LYS A 3 -9.83 -2.29 3.11
CA LYS A 3 -9.72 -2.00 1.66
C LYS A 3 -8.59 -2.76 0.94
N LEU A 4 -7.60 -3.27 1.68
CA LEU A 4 -6.41 -3.94 1.13
C LEU A 4 -6.58 -5.47 1.02
N HIS A 5 -7.81 -5.98 1.07
CA HIS A 5 -8.08 -7.43 1.11
C HIS A 5 -7.31 -8.19 2.21
N CYS A 6 -6.97 -7.50 3.31
CA CYS A 6 -6.26 -8.10 4.43
C CYS A 6 -7.03 -9.31 4.98
N ASN A 7 -6.29 -10.23 5.60
CA ASN A 7 -6.89 -11.40 6.23
C ASN A 7 -7.89 -10.97 7.30
N LYS A 8 -9.18 -11.26 7.07
CA LYS A 8 -10.29 -10.84 7.93
C LYS A 8 -10.17 -11.36 9.36
N TRP A 9 -9.51 -12.51 9.53
CA TRP A 9 -9.26 -13.09 10.86
C TRP A 9 -8.22 -12.29 11.64
N LEU A 10 -7.10 -11.91 11.00
CA LEU A 10 -6.08 -11.08 11.65
C LEU A 10 -6.62 -9.69 12.04
N VAL A 11 -7.45 -9.10 11.17
CA VAL A 11 -8.11 -7.83 11.48
C VAL A 11 -9.09 -7.97 12.65
N HIS A 12 -9.84 -9.08 12.69
CA HIS A 12 -10.74 -9.40 13.80
C HIS A 12 -9.98 -9.56 15.12
N GLU A 13 -8.90 -10.34 15.13
CA GLU A 13 -8.06 -10.57 16.31
C GLU A 13 -7.45 -9.26 16.83
N HIS A 14 -6.87 -8.45 15.94
CA HIS A 14 -6.27 -7.17 16.31
C HIS A 14 -7.29 -6.21 16.94
N ILE A 15 -8.45 -5.99 16.30
CA ILE A 15 -9.49 -5.09 16.82
C ILE A 15 -10.03 -5.59 18.17
N GLN A 16 -10.22 -6.90 18.32
CA GLN A 16 -10.70 -7.48 19.57
C GLN A 16 -9.67 -7.31 20.71
N ASN A 17 -8.38 -7.46 20.40
CA ASN A 17 -7.30 -7.27 21.36
C ASN A 17 -7.11 -5.80 21.77
N GLU A 18 -7.28 -4.85 20.85
CA GLU A 18 -7.12 -3.41 21.15
C GLU A 18 -8.34 -2.80 21.85
N THR A 19 -9.54 -3.21 21.47
CA THR A 19 -10.77 -2.53 21.92
C THR A 19 -11.51 -3.26 23.03
N GLU A 20 -11.11 -4.50 23.35
CA GLU A 20 -11.82 -5.45 24.24
C GLU A 20 -13.29 -5.70 23.84
N LYS A 21 -13.73 -5.20 22.69
CA LYS A 21 -15.11 -5.36 22.21
C LYS A 21 -15.27 -6.72 21.56
N LYS A 22 -16.36 -7.39 21.91
CA LYS A 22 -16.75 -8.66 21.29
C LYS A 22 -17.33 -8.41 19.90
N ILE A 23 -16.45 -8.44 18.90
CA ILE A 23 -16.78 -8.31 17.48
C ILE A 23 -16.88 -9.69 16.83
N THR A 24 -17.69 -9.82 15.78
CA THR A 24 -17.78 -11.04 14.97
C THR A 24 -17.14 -10.83 13.59
N LEU A 25 -16.74 -11.92 12.93
CA LEU A 25 -16.30 -11.86 11.52
C LEU A 25 -17.40 -11.31 10.58
N LYS A 26 -18.67 -11.46 10.97
CA LYS A 26 -19.81 -10.89 10.22
C LYS A 26 -19.82 -9.35 10.32
N ASP A 27 -19.44 -8.79 11.46
CA ASP A 27 -19.31 -7.34 11.63
C ASP A 27 -18.20 -6.79 10.74
N ILE A 28 -17.06 -7.48 10.68
CA ILE A 28 -15.94 -7.15 9.77
C ILE A 28 -16.38 -7.23 8.30
N HIS A 29 -17.15 -8.27 7.93
CA HIS A 29 -17.70 -8.42 6.58
C HIS A 29 -18.68 -7.29 6.22
N ASN A 30 -19.57 -6.92 7.14
CA ASN A 30 -20.54 -5.85 6.95
C ASN A 30 -19.89 -4.46 6.83
N LEU A 31 -18.78 -4.24 7.54
CA LEU A 31 -17.98 -3.03 7.39
C LEU A 31 -17.39 -2.94 5.97
N SER A 32 -16.83 -4.06 5.48
CA SER A 32 -16.25 -4.13 4.14
C SER A 32 -17.27 -3.99 3.01
N SER A 33 -18.55 -4.32 3.24
CA SER A 33 -19.60 -4.22 2.22
C SER A 33 -20.25 -2.85 2.13
N LYS A 34 -20.23 -2.06 3.22
CA LYS A 34 -20.72 -0.67 3.24
C LYS A 34 -19.80 0.31 2.52
N GLU A 35 -18.51 0.03 2.47
CA GLU A 35 -17.51 0.88 1.81
C GLU A 35 -17.11 0.33 0.43
N LYS A 36 -18.03 0.36 -0.54
CA LYS A 36 -17.62 0.27 -1.95
C LYS A 36 -17.01 1.61 -2.37
N GLY A 37 -15.74 1.82 -2.06
CA GLY A 37 -14.98 2.93 -2.64
C GLY A 37 -14.88 2.75 -4.15
N SER A 38 -15.06 3.83 -4.92
CA SER A 38 -14.61 3.84 -6.31
C SER A 38 -13.09 3.68 -6.31
N SER A 39 -12.57 2.76 -7.12
CA SER A 39 -11.14 2.68 -7.41
C SER A 39 -10.79 3.79 -8.40
N ASP A 40 -10.93 5.02 -7.94
CA ASP A 40 -10.75 6.20 -8.76
C ASP A 40 -9.32 6.76 -8.58
N VAL A 41 -8.71 7.15 -9.70
CA VAL A 41 -7.33 7.65 -9.73
C VAL A 41 -7.24 9.02 -9.07
N GLU A 42 -8.29 9.84 -9.15
CA GLU A 42 -8.32 11.17 -8.52
C GLU A 42 -8.31 11.04 -6.99
N SER A 43 -9.01 10.03 -6.47
CA SER A 43 -8.97 9.68 -5.04
C SER A 43 -7.57 9.23 -4.58
N LEU A 44 -6.82 8.52 -5.44
CA LEU A 44 -5.43 8.13 -5.15
C LEU A 44 -4.48 9.35 -5.19
N LEU A 45 -4.65 10.23 -6.17
CA LEU A 45 -3.91 11.49 -6.26
C LEU A 45 -4.13 12.36 -5.00
N ALA A 46 -5.35 12.41 -4.49
CA ALA A 46 -5.64 13.13 -3.25
C ALA A 46 -4.87 12.55 -2.04
N VAL A 47 -4.68 11.23 -1.97
CA VAL A 47 -3.84 10.61 -0.93
C VAL A 47 -2.39 11.05 -1.10
N PHE A 48 -1.85 10.99 -2.31
CA PHE A 48 -0.48 11.39 -2.59
C PHE A 48 -0.21 12.87 -2.30
N GLN A 49 -1.15 13.75 -2.65
CA GLN A 49 -1.06 15.19 -2.38
C GLN A 49 -1.04 15.53 -0.89
N ASN A 50 -1.55 14.64 -0.03
CA ASN A 50 -1.52 14.83 1.42
C ASN A 50 -0.23 14.31 2.08
N CYS A 51 0.64 13.64 1.33
CA CYS A 51 1.97 13.23 1.81
C CYS A 51 3.00 14.31 1.47
N ASP A 52 3.36 15.11 2.47
CA ASP A 52 4.34 16.18 2.28
C ASP A 52 5.72 15.62 1.90
N GLY A 53 6.34 16.23 0.90
CA GLY A 53 7.62 15.78 0.36
C GLY A 53 7.59 14.46 -0.42
N ALA A 54 6.42 13.94 -0.79
CA ALA A 54 6.34 12.73 -1.62
C ALA A 54 6.60 12.99 -3.11
N ASP A 55 7.31 12.05 -3.74
CA ASP A 55 7.49 11.98 -5.18
C ASP A 55 6.56 10.92 -5.75
N VAL A 56 5.85 11.28 -6.83
CA VAL A 56 4.97 10.36 -7.56
C VAL A 56 5.32 10.41 -9.04
N ASP A 57 5.60 9.25 -9.62
CA ASP A 57 5.82 9.08 -11.05
C ASP A 57 4.76 8.14 -11.62
N ILE A 58 3.99 8.64 -12.59
CA ILE A 58 2.92 7.90 -13.27
C ILE A 58 3.31 7.76 -14.73
N LYS A 59 3.45 6.52 -15.19
CA LYS A 59 3.70 6.22 -16.60
C LYS A 59 2.45 5.69 -17.26
N CYS A 60 2.10 6.30 -18.39
CA CYS A 60 1.00 5.89 -19.24
C CYS A 60 1.51 5.34 -20.57
N ASP A 61 0.72 4.50 -21.22
CA ASP A 61 0.95 4.05 -22.58
C ASP A 61 0.52 5.09 -23.63
N ASN A 62 0.69 4.76 -24.90
CA ASN A 62 0.30 5.61 -26.03
C ASN A 62 -1.22 5.86 -26.13
N SER A 63 -2.03 5.06 -25.44
CA SER A 63 -3.50 5.23 -25.37
C SER A 63 -3.93 6.09 -24.17
N GLY A 64 -3.00 6.48 -23.29
CA GLY A 64 -3.29 7.19 -22.06
C GLY A 64 -3.66 6.28 -20.88
N SER A 65 -3.50 4.96 -21.01
CA SER A 65 -3.75 3.99 -19.93
C SER A 65 -2.55 3.94 -18.99
N ILE A 66 -2.80 4.00 -17.68
CA ILE A 66 -1.75 3.92 -16.64
C ILE A 66 -1.12 2.53 -16.66
N GLN A 67 0.21 2.46 -16.81
CA GLN A 67 0.99 1.22 -16.75
C GLN A 67 1.73 1.05 -15.42
N THR A 68 2.13 2.16 -14.79
CA THR A 68 2.96 2.12 -13.58
C THR A 68 2.71 3.36 -12.76
N ILE A 69 2.61 3.15 -11.44
CA ILE A 69 2.61 4.20 -10.44
C ILE A 69 3.77 3.88 -9.50
N PHE A 70 4.66 4.85 -9.34
CA PHE A 70 5.72 4.84 -8.34
C PHE A 70 5.44 5.96 -7.34
N PHE A 71 5.54 5.66 -6.06
CA PHE A 71 5.29 6.60 -4.97
C PHE A 71 6.39 6.43 -3.94
N GLN A 72 7.01 7.53 -3.52
CA GLN A 72 8.00 7.51 -2.44
C GLN A 72 7.87 8.77 -1.59
N ASP A 73 7.67 8.62 -0.28
CA ASP A 73 7.60 9.78 0.62
C ASP A 73 8.99 10.29 1.06
N ALA A 74 9.01 11.36 1.87
CA ALA A 74 10.25 11.96 2.34
C ALA A 74 11.08 11.03 3.24
N GLU A 75 10.44 10.19 4.06
CA GLU A 75 11.12 9.27 4.96
C GLU A 75 11.71 8.09 4.18
N MET A 76 10.94 7.52 3.25
CA MET A 76 11.41 6.49 2.31
C MET A 76 12.63 6.97 1.52
N LYS A 77 12.59 8.21 0.99
CA LYS A 77 13.73 8.81 0.28
C LYS A 77 14.95 8.98 1.17
N ARG A 78 14.75 9.47 2.39
CA ARG A 78 15.83 9.66 3.36
C ARG A 78 16.47 8.32 3.69
N PHE A 79 15.65 7.33 4.01
CA PHE A 79 16.11 6.02 4.42
C PHE A 79 16.85 5.29 3.30
N PHE A 80 16.31 5.33 2.08
CA PHE A 80 16.99 4.79 0.90
C PHE A 80 18.34 5.46 0.64
N SER A 81 18.44 6.78 0.86
CA SER A 81 19.69 7.52 0.71
C SER A 81 20.73 7.17 1.78
N LEU A 82 20.28 6.78 2.97
CA LEU A 82 21.14 6.36 4.09
C LEU A 82 21.64 4.92 3.91
N TYR A 83 20.79 4.03 3.39
CA TYR A 83 21.05 2.59 3.33
C TYR A 83 20.74 1.98 1.96
N PRO A 84 21.51 2.34 0.91
CA PRO A 84 21.29 1.83 -0.43
C PRO A 84 21.85 0.41 -0.63
N GLU A 85 22.53 -0.18 0.37
CA GLU A 85 23.31 -1.41 0.19
C GLU A 85 22.44 -2.66 0.03
N LEU A 86 21.30 -2.70 0.72
CA LEU A 86 20.38 -3.84 0.69
C LEU A 86 18.93 -3.38 0.56
N ILE A 87 18.33 -3.71 -0.58
CA ILE A 87 16.92 -3.48 -0.86
C ILE A 87 16.27 -4.84 -1.14
N LEU A 88 15.29 -5.21 -0.34
CA LEU A 88 14.45 -6.37 -0.58
C LEU A 88 13.24 -5.95 -1.41
N MET A 89 12.88 -6.73 -2.43
CA MET A 89 11.73 -6.45 -3.26
C MET A 89 10.78 -7.65 -3.25
N ASN A 90 9.50 -7.41 -2.97
CA ASN A 90 8.47 -8.44 -3.00
C ASN A 90 7.27 -7.99 -3.84
N ALA A 91 6.76 -8.86 -4.70
CA ALA A 91 5.58 -8.59 -5.51
C ALA A 91 4.35 -9.30 -4.93
N THR A 92 3.24 -8.58 -4.75
CA THR A 92 1.96 -9.09 -4.29
C THR A 92 0.84 -8.73 -5.27
N TYR A 93 0.01 -9.72 -5.61
CA TYR A 93 -1.06 -9.61 -6.61
C TYR A 93 -2.46 -9.46 -6.00
N LYS A 94 -2.58 -9.52 -4.66
CA LYS A 94 -3.88 -9.66 -3.98
C LYS A 94 -4.39 -8.42 -3.24
N LEU A 95 -3.56 -7.38 -3.11
CA LEU A 95 -3.91 -6.24 -2.25
C LEU A 95 -4.79 -5.21 -2.97
N THR A 96 -4.68 -5.06 -4.29
CA THR A 96 -5.45 -4.08 -5.05
C THR A 96 -6.51 -4.74 -5.94
N ASN A 97 -7.63 -4.06 -6.16
CA ASN A 97 -8.67 -4.47 -7.12
C ASN A 97 -8.25 -4.26 -8.58
N LEU A 98 -7.11 -3.60 -8.77
CA LEU A 98 -6.47 -3.43 -10.06
C LEU A 98 -5.70 -4.73 -10.29
N ARG A 99 -5.80 -5.35 -11.46
CA ARG A 99 -5.03 -6.56 -11.80
C ARG A 99 -3.54 -6.22 -12.04
N MET A 100 -2.98 -5.37 -11.19
CA MET A 100 -1.61 -4.91 -11.19
C MET A 100 -0.84 -5.56 -10.06
N PRO A 101 0.35 -6.11 -10.30
CA PRO A 101 1.26 -6.44 -9.22
C PRO A 101 1.71 -5.18 -8.48
N LEU A 102 1.62 -5.26 -7.15
CA LEU A 102 2.21 -4.31 -6.22
C LEU A 102 3.54 -4.84 -5.74
N TYR A 103 4.61 -4.13 -6.06
CA TYR A 103 5.95 -4.35 -5.57
C TYR A 103 6.15 -3.50 -4.33
N ILE A 104 6.67 -4.11 -3.28
CA ILE A 104 7.09 -3.44 -2.06
C ILE A 104 8.60 -3.57 -2.01
N LEU A 105 9.29 -2.45 -1.90
CA LEU A 105 10.72 -2.28 -1.74
C LEU A 105 10.98 -2.01 -0.26
N LEU A 106 11.89 -2.73 0.36
CA LEU A 106 12.29 -2.53 1.76
C LEU A 106 13.78 -2.26 1.77
N ALA A 107 14.17 -1.05 2.11
CA ALA A 107 15.57 -0.74 2.38
C ALA A 107 15.92 -1.24 3.79
N ILE A 108 17.11 -1.83 3.96
CA ILE A 108 17.57 -2.37 5.25
C ILE A 108 18.93 -1.76 5.61
N GLY A 109 18.98 -1.14 6.78
CA GLY A 109 20.21 -0.58 7.35
C GLY A 109 21.10 -1.65 8.03
N PRO A 110 22.35 -1.30 8.33
CA PRO A 110 23.37 -2.23 8.83
C PRO A 110 23.05 -2.85 10.19
N SER A 111 22.22 -2.21 11.02
CA SER A 111 21.74 -2.79 12.29
C SER A 111 20.36 -3.46 12.19
N GLY A 112 19.80 -3.58 10.99
CA GLY A 112 18.53 -4.26 10.73
C GLY A 112 17.29 -3.36 10.82
N GLU A 113 17.44 -2.06 11.03
CA GLU A 113 16.41 -1.06 10.77
C GLU A 113 15.94 -1.12 9.31
N SER A 114 14.66 -0.83 9.04
CA SER A 114 14.11 -0.95 7.69
C SER A 114 12.93 -0.02 7.43
N GLU A 115 12.83 0.50 6.19
CA GLU A 115 11.73 1.38 5.73
C GLU A 115 11.16 0.88 4.39
N MET A 116 9.84 0.96 4.21
CA MET A 116 9.10 0.38 3.07
C MET A 116 8.72 1.41 2.01
N ASP A 117 8.82 1.05 0.73
CA ASP A 117 8.49 1.83 -0.48
C ASP A 117 7.61 0.96 -1.42
N GLU A 118 6.67 1.55 -2.18
CA GLU A 118 5.68 0.82 -2.99
C GLU A 118 5.73 1.21 -4.48
N ARG A 119 5.89 0.21 -5.37
CA ARG A 119 5.95 0.36 -6.84
C ARG A 119 4.99 -0.61 -7.53
N GLN A 120 4.12 -0.18 -8.43
CA GLN A 120 3.29 -1.10 -9.23
C GLN A 120 3.77 -1.20 -10.68
N ARG A 121 3.94 -2.40 -11.24
CA ARG A 121 4.30 -2.62 -12.67
C ARG A 121 3.18 -3.38 -13.36
N MET A 122 2.77 -2.99 -14.57
CA MET A 122 1.89 -3.82 -15.42
C MET A 122 2.70 -4.37 -16.62
N ASP A 123 2.66 -5.68 -16.83
CA ASP A 123 3.11 -6.34 -18.08
C ASP A 123 1.88 -6.65 -18.97
#